data_AF-T1EUA3-F1
#
_entry.id   AF-T1EUA3-F1
#
_cell.length_a   1.000
_cell.length_b   1.000
_cell.length_c   1.000
_cell.angle_alpha   90.00
_cell.angle_beta   90.00
_cell.angle_gamma   90.00
#
_symmetry.space_group_name_H-M   'P 1'
#
loop_
_entity.id
_entity.type
_entity.pdbx_description
1 polymer ?
#
loop_
_entity_poly.entity_id
_entity_poly.type
_entity_poly.pdbx_seq_one_letter_code
_entity_poly.pdbx_strand_id
1 'polypeptide(L)'
;MVTGTHQQLSRFQLEEMDIAGSTLPISGAIKLLGVTFDRHLNFDKHISKIVRFYPFCAIRHIRHTITFLTFKTFLLKSPTYLYDLISRHEHTRSLHSSSTGFLNIPVAGSRLAGRGFCHAAPYVWNALPPELVPR
;
A
#
# COMPACT_ATOMS: atom_id res chain seq x y z
N MET A 1 29.85 -20.16 -9.93
CA MET A 1 28.67 -20.39 -9.06
C MET A 1 29.20 -20.68 -7.67
N VAL A 2 29.23 -19.69 -6.77
CA VAL A 2 29.79 -19.85 -5.42
C VAL A 2 28.63 -20.15 -4.47
N THR A 3 28.37 -21.43 -4.22
CA THR A 3 27.49 -21.90 -3.16
C THR A 3 28.35 -22.65 -2.14
N GLY A 4 28.75 -21.97 -1.06
CA GLY A 4 29.54 -22.55 0.04
C GLY A 4 28.87 -22.28 1.39
N THR A 5 29.11 -23.17 2.35
CA THR A 5 28.57 -23.09 3.72
C THR A 5 28.98 -21.79 4.42
N HIS A 6 28.18 -21.28 5.39
CA HIS A 6 28.46 -20.00 6.09
C HIS A 6 29.87 -19.92 6.71
N GLN A 7 30.46 -21.05 7.11
CA GLN A 7 31.83 -21.11 7.61
C GLN A 7 32.88 -20.83 6.51
N GLN A 8 32.60 -21.18 5.25
CA GLN A 8 33.49 -20.91 4.11
C GLN A 8 33.50 -19.43 3.72
N LEU A 9 32.39 -18.69 3.92
CA LEU A 9 32.31 -17.25 3.67
C LEU A 9 33.21 -16.43 4.61
N SER A 10 33.42 -16.90 5.84
CA SER A 10 34.27 -16.21 6.82
C SER A 10 35.76 -16.20 6.45
N ARG A 11 36.19 -17.11 5.57
CA ARG A 11 37.59 -17.23 5.12
C ARG A 11 37.95 -16.27 3.99
N PHE A 12 36.97 -15.66 3.34
CA PHE A 12 37.20 -14.74 2.24
C PHE A 12 37.07 -13.29 2.75
N GLN A 13 38.21 -12.67 3.08
CA GLN A 13 38.30 -11.20 3.12
C GLN A 13 38.22 -10.70 1.66
N LEU A 14 37.01 -10.67 1.09
CA LEU A 14 36.80 -10.18 -0.27
C LEU A 14 36.96 -8.65 -0.31
N GLU A 15 38.06 -8.18 -0.89
CA GLU A 15 38.23 -6.78 -1.30
C GLU A 15 37.55 -6.51 -2.65
N GLU A 16 37.37 -7.55 -3.47
CA GLU A 16 36.81 -7.50 -4.81
C GLU A 16 35.81 -8.64 -5.05
N MET A 17 34.67 -8.35 -5.70
CA MET A 17 33.64 -9.34 -6.08
C MET A 17 33.47 -9.36 -7.58
N ASP A 18 33.75 -10.49 -8.23
CA ASP A 18 33.43 -10.71 -9.64
C ASP A 18 31.96 -11.09 -9.81
N ILE A 19 31.18 -10.19 -10.41
CA ILE A 19 29.81 -10.45 -10.82
C ILE A 19 29.75 -10.30 -12.34
N ALA A 20 29.44 -11.40 -13.03
CA ALA A 20 29.23 -11.43 -14.48
C ALA A 20 30.41 -10.86 -15.30
N GLY A 21 31.66 -11.07 -14.85
CA GLY A 21 32.87 -10.61 -15.54
C GLY A 21 33.27 -9.17 -15.19
N SER A 22 32.73 -8.62 -14.10
CA SER A 22 33.08 -7.29 -13.62
C SER A 22 33.55 -7.37 -12.17
N THR A 23 34.80 -6.96 -11.94
CA THR A 23 35.42 -6.90 -10.62
C THR A 23 34.96 -5.64 -9.88
N LEU A 24 34.15 -5.81 -8.84
CA LEU A 24 33.60 -4.71 -8.05
C LEU A 24 34.32 -4.57 -6.69
N PRO A 25 34.84 -3.39 -6.32
CA PRO A 25 35.46 -3.19 -5.02
C PRO A 25 34.41 -3.20 -3.91
N ILE A 26 34.50 -4.12 -2.94
CA ILE A 26 33.52 -4.30 -1.86
C ILE A 26 33.68 -3.21 -0.78
N SER A 27 33.16 -2.03 -1.10
CA SER A 27 33.03 -0.93 -0.13
C SER A 27 31.62 -0.94 0.48
N GLY A 28 31.53 -1.35 1.75
CA GLY A 28 30.41 -1.12 2.69
C GLY A 28 29.04 -1.72 2.35
N ALA A 29 28.44 -1.30 1.24
CA ALA A 29 27.20 -1.81 0.67
C ALA A 29 27.03 -1.25 -0.77
N ILE A 30 26.93 -2.12 -1.77
CA ILE A 30 26.80 -1.72 -3.18
C ILE A 30 25.35 -1.95 -3.62
N LYS A 31 24.79 -1.03 -4.41
CA LYS A 31 23.47 -1.23 -5.03
C LYS A 31 23.64 -1.63 -6.49
N LEU A 32 23.01 -2.72 -6.88
CA LEU A 32 22.96 -3.18 -8.27
C LEU A 32 21.51 -3.53 -8.64
N LEU A 33 20.98 -2.89 -9.69
CA LEU A 33 19.60 -3.12 -10.19
C LEU A 33 18.52 -3.02 -9.08
N GLY A 34 18.75 -2.17 -8.08
CA GLY A 34 17.84 -1.99 -6.94
C GLY A 34 18.08 -2.94 -5.76
N VAL A 35 18.92 -3.96 -5.90
CA VAL A 35 19.34 -4.86 -4.81
C VAL A 35 20.55 -4.28 -4.10
N THR A 36 20.52 -4.27 -2.76
CA THR A 36 21.66 -3.80 -1.94
C THR A 36 22.44 -5.02 -1.45
N PHE A 37 23.71 -5.11 -1.82
CA PHE A 37 24.62 -6.19 -1.44
C PHE A 37 25.53 -5.71 -0.31
N ASP A 38 25.54 -6.45 0.80
CA ASP A 38 26.48 -6.25 1.92
C ASP A 38 27.75 -7.09 1.72
N ARG A 39 28.86 -6.71 2.36
CA ARG A 39 30.17 -7.41 2.28
C ARG A 39 30.09 -8.92 2.54
N HIS A 40 29.20 -9.35 3.41
CA HIS A 40 28.99 -10.76 3.76
C HIS A 40 27.77 -11.39 3.08
N LEU A 41 27.17 -10.71 2.09
CA LEU A 41 25.95 -11.14 1.40
C LEU A 41 24.79 -11.50 2.36
N ASN A 42 24.73 -10.86 3.53
CA ASN A 42 23.68 -11.13 4.52
C ASN A 42 22.34 -10.49 4.18
N PHE A 43 22.32 -9.50 3.27
CA PHE A 43 21.13 -8.76 2.81
C PHE A 43 20.24 -8.13 3.90
N ASP A 44 20.62 -8.19 5.19
CA ASP A 44 19.81 -7.70 6.31
C ASP A 44 19.34 -6.27 6.11
N LYS A 45 20.24 -5.40 5.64
CA LYS A 45 19.92 -3.99 5.39
C LYS A 45 18.92 -3.83 4.25
N HIS A 46 19.07 -4.64 3.20
CA HIS A 46 18.17 -4.64 2.06
C HIS A 46 16.77 -5.12 2.45
N ILE A 47 16.70 -6.27 3.13
CA ILE A 47 15.46 -6.86 3.63
C ILE A 47 14.77 -5.90 4.60
N SER A 48 15.50 -5.37 5.58
CA SER A 48 14.97 -4.40 6.55
C SER A 48 14.38 -3.17 5.87
N LYS A 49 15.04 -2.67 4.82
CA LYS A 49 14.53 -1.53 4.04
C LYS A 49 13.25 -1.89 3.29
N ILE A 50 13.18 -3.05 2.63
CA ILE A 50 11.99 -3.49 1.89
C ILE A 50 10.82 -3.70 2.84
N VAL A 51 11.03 -4.46 3.92
CA VAL A 51 9.99 -4.79 4.90
C VAL A 51 9.46 -3.53 5.58
N ARG A 52 10.31 -2.52 5.82
CA ARG A 52 9.87 -1.23 6.37
C ARG A 52 9.01 -0.43 5.38
N PHE A 53 9.28 -0.51 4.09
CA PHE A 53 8.63 0.32 3.07
C PHE A 53 7.34 -0.31 2.52
N TYR A 54 7.32 -1.63 2.34
CA TYR A 54 6.21 -2.34 1.70
C TYR A 54 4.84 -2.12 2.37
N PRO A 55 4.70 -2.14 3.71
CA PRO A 55 3.41 -1.93 4.38
C PRO A 55 2.78 -0.58 4.04
N PHE A 56 3.60 0.48 3.95
CA PHE A 56 3.13 1.81 3.57
C PHE A 56 2.56 1.81 2.15
N CYS A 57 3.28 1.19 1.20
CA CYS A 57 2.83 1.06 -0.17
C CYS A 57 1.55 0.24 -0.29
N ALA A 58 1.45 -0.88 0.43
CA ALA A 58 0.27 -1.73 0.45
C ALA A 58 -0.96 -0.97 0.98
N ILE A 59 -0.82 -0.24 2.10
CA ILE A 59 -1.91 0.56 2.68
C ILE A 59 -2.35 1.66 1.72
N ARG A 60 -1.39 2.35 1.08
CA ARG A 60 -1.69 3.39 0.08
C ARG A 60 -2.45 2.82 -1.12
N HIS A 61 -2.02 1.66 -1.63
CA HIS A 61 -2.68 0.98 -2.73
C HIS A 61 -4.12 0.60 -2.37
N ILE A 62 -4.33 -0.05 -1.22
CA ILE A 62 -5.67 -0.47 -0.76
C ILE A 62 -6.61 0.74 -0.65
N ARG A 63 -6.16 1.84 -0.03
CA ARG A 63 -6.98 3.06 0.09
C ARG A 63 -7.36 3.61 -1.28
N HIS A 64 -6.39 3.73 -2.18
CA HIS A 64 -6.64 4.22 -3.53
C HIS A 64 -7.62 3.32 -4.30
N THR A 65 -7.47 2.00 -4.22
CA THR A 65 -8.39 1.04 -4.86
C THR A 65 -9.80 1.19 -4.31
N ILE A 66 -9.96 1.32 -2.99
CA ILE A 66 -11.28 1.54 -2.37
C ILE A 66 -11.88 2.85 -2.87
N THR A 67 -11.15 3.98 -2.81
CA THR A 67 -11.60 5.29 -3.30
C THR A 67 -12.04 5.25 -4.76
N PHE A 68 -11.23 4.63 -5.61
CA PHE A 68 -11.50 4.54 -7.04
C PHE A 68 -12.72 3.65 -7.32
N LEU A 69 -12.85 2.55 -6.57
CA LEU A 69 -14.00 1.67 -6.67
C LEU A 69 -15.28 2.38 -6.19
N THR A 70 -15.25 3.10 -5.06
CA THR A 70 -16.39 3.91 -4.61
C THR A 70 -16.81 4.93 -5.64
N PHE A 71 -15.85 5.68 -6.18
CA PHE A 71 -16.10 6.67 -7.22
C PHE A 71 -16.79 6.06 -8.44
N LYS A 72 -16.26 4.95 -8.96
CA LYS A 72 -16.87 4.22 -10.07
C LYS A 72 -18.27 3.71 -9.72
N THR A 73 -18.43 3.08 -8.56
CA THR A 73 -19.73 2.54 -8.14
C THR A 73 -20.77 3.63 -7.98
N PHE A 74 -20.38 4.81 -7.48
CA PHE A 74 -21.27 5.93 -7.27
C PHE A 74 -21.70 6.57 -8.60
N LEU A 75 -20.75 6.77 -9.52
CA LEU A 75 -21.01 7.36 -10.83
C LEU A 75 -21.78 6.42 -11.77
N LEU A 76 -21.32 5.19 -11.90
CA LEU A 76 -21.89 4.22 -12.82
C LEU A 76 -23.07 3.45 -12.23
N LYS A 77 -23.36 3.62 -10.93
CA LYS A 77 -24.35 2.82 -10.18
C LYS A 77 -24.16 1.31 -10.41
N SER A 78 -22.90 0.89 -10.56
CA SER A 78 -22.52 -0.45 -10.98
C SER A 78 -21.16 -0.84 -10.37
N PRO A 79 -20.97 -2.11 -9.97
CA PRO A 79 -21.99 -3.16 -9.93
C PRO A 79 -23.02 -2.92 -8.81
N THR A 80 -24.26 -3.38 -9.03
CA THR A 80 -25.41 -3.10 -8.15
C THR A 80 -25.19 -3.56 -6.71
N TYR A 81 -24.55 -4.72 -6.51
CA TYR A 81 -24.26 -5.26 -5.18
C TYR A 81 -23.33 -4.37 -4.34
N LEU A 82 -22.44 -3.58 -4.97
CA LEU A 82 -21.60 -2.62 -4.25
C LEU A 82 -22.32 -1.30 -4.03
N TYR A 83 -23.11 -0.87 -5.02
CA TYR A 83 -23.89 0.35 -4.92
C TYR A 83 -24.93 0.27 -3.79
N ASP A 84 -25.61 -0.87 -3.65
CA ASP A 84 -26.59 -1.10 -2.59
C ASP A 84 -25.97 -1.08 -1.18
N LEU A 85 -24.69 -1.47 -1.06
CA LEU A 85 -23.94 -1.39 0.19
C LEU A 85 -23.56 0.04 0.59
N ILE A 86 -23.68 1.03 -0.31
CA ILE A 86 -23.31 2.42 -0.07
C ILE A 86 -24.58 3.28 0.03
N SER A 87 -24.98 3.61 1.25
CA SER A 87 -26.15 4.49 1.47
C SER A 87 -25.76 5.97 1.40
N ARG A 88 -26.44 6.76 0.56
CA ARG A 88 -26.33 8.22 0.59
C ARG A 88 -26.83 8.75 1.93
N HIS A 89 -26.19 9.80 2.41
CA HIS A 89 -26.62 10.45 3.64
C HIS A 89 -27.86 11.30 3.37
N GLU A 90 -29.05 10.79 3.69
CA GLU A 90 -30.30 11.54 3.62
C GLU A 90 -30.53 12.31 4.92
N HIS A 91 -30.33 13.62 4.89
CA HIS A 91 -30.69 14.48 5.99
C HIS A 91 -32.21 14.68 6.02
N THR A 92 -32.83 14.55 7.20
CA THR A 92 -34.26 14.85 7.40
C THR A 92 -34.59 16.34 7.35
N ARG A 93 -33.58 17.21 7.35
CA ARG A 93 -33.71 18.68 7.28
C ARG A 93 -32.68 19.29 6.33
N SER A 94 -33.09 20.26 5.53
CA SER A 94 -32.22 21.04 4.64
C SER A 94 -31.28 21.92 5.47
N LEU A 95 -29.98 21.61 5.47
CA LEU A 95 -28.92 22.42 6.05
C LEU A 95 -27.99 22.89 4.93
N HIS A 96 -27.25 23.98 5.15
CA HIS A 96 -26.25 24.45 4.18
C HIS A 96 -25.13 23.41 3.89
N SER A 97 -24.97 22.40 4.75
CA SER A 97 -24.10 21.23 4.54
C SER A 97 -24.76 20.08 3.77
N SER A 98 -26.03 20.18 3.38
CA SER A 98 -26.75 19.11 2.68
C SER A 98 -26.32 18.94 1.22
N SER A 99 -25.57 19.88 0.65
CA SER A 99 -25.09 19.82 -0.74
C SER A 99 -23.74 19.10 -0.90
N THR A 100 -23.14 18.61 0.18
CA THR A 100 -21.89 17.87 0.13
C THR A 100 -22.25 16.40 0.01
N GLY A 101 -21.94 15.75 -1.12
CA GLY A 101 -22.28 14.35 -1.42
C GLY A 101 -21.61 13.31 -0.50
N PHE A 102 -21.79 13.44 0.81
CA PHE A 102 -21.28 12.55 1.84
C PHE A 102 -22.10 11.27 1.89
N LEU A 103 -21.43 10.19 2.26
CA LEU A 103 -22.01 8.87 2.43
C LEU A 103 -22.23 8.57 3.91
N ASN A 104 -23.28 7.81 4.21
CA ASN A 104 -23.52 7.37 5.58
C ASN A 104 -22.51 6.29 5.97
N ILE A 105 -21.89 6.41 7.16
CA ILE A 105 -20.96 5.41 7.67
C ILE A 105 -21.74 4.51 8.64
N PRO A 106 -22.01 3.23 8.28
CA PRO A 106 -22.71 2.32 9.17
C PRO A 106 -21.86 2.01 10.40
N VAL A 107 -22.49 1.68 11.53
CA VAL A 107 -21.76 1.27 12.74
C VAL A 107 -21.19 -0.13 12.55
N ALA A 108 -19.88 -0.29 12.69
CA ALA A 108 -19.23 -1.60 12.62
C ALA A 108 -19.36 -2.35 13.96
N GLY A 109 -20.11 -3.46 13.97
CA GLY A 109 -20.22 -4.34 15.14
C GLY A 109 -18.96 -5.17 15.45
N SER A 110 -17.95 -5.15 14.57
CA SER A 110 -16.68 -5.85 14.79
C SER A 110 -15.52 -5.21 14.03
N ARG A 111 -14.28 -5.55 14.43
CA ARG A 111 -13.06 -5.11 13.73
C ARG A 111 -13.00 -5.56 12.27
N LEU A 112 -13.55 -6.73 11.95
CA LEU A 112 -13.62 -7.24 10.58
C LEU A 112 -14.66 -6.45 9.77
N ALA A 113 -15.84 -6.20 10.34
CA ALA A 113 -16.89 -5.42 9.70
C ALA A 113 -16.44 -3.98 9.39
N GLY A 114 -15.65 -3.36 10.28
CA GLY A 114 -15.07 -2.03 10.04
C GLY A 114 -14.06 -1.98 8.88
N ARG A 115 -13.57 -3.13 8.42
CA ARG A 115 -12.73 -3.26 7.22
C ARG A 115 -13.52 -3.62 5.96
N GLY A 116 -14.79 -3.96 6.10
CA GLY A 116 -15.68 -4.26 4.98
C GLY A 116 -15.88 -3.06 4.08
N PHE A 117 -16.19 -3.30 2.81
CA PHE A 117 -16.40 -2.24 1.83
C PHE A 117 -17.47 -1.25 2.30
N CYS A 118 -18.62 -1.72 2.80
CA CYS A 118 -19.72 -0.88 3.31
C CYS A 118 -19.29 0.15 4.38
N HIS A 119 -18.22 -0.10 5.13
CA HIS A 119 -17.70 0.82 6.14
C HIS A 119 -16.50 1.62 5.63
N ALA A 120 -15.55 0.96 4.97
CA ALA A 120 -14.33 1.60 4.48
C ALA A 120 -14.58 2.56 3.31
N ALA A 121 -15.54 2.24 2.43
CA ALA A 121 -15.98 3.05 1.31
C ALA A 121 -16.44 4.46 1.73
N PRO A 122 -17.49 4.61 2.57
CA PRO A 122 -17.96 5.92 2.99
C PRO A 122 -16.93 6.66 3.84
N TYR A 123 -16.14 5.95 4.66
CA TYR A 123 -15.08 6.54 5.47
C TYR A 123 -14.02 7.25 4.60
N VAL A 124 -13.53 6.57 3.56
CA VAL A 124 -12.51 7.14 2.67
C VAL A 124 -13.11 8.20 1.74
N TRP A 125 -14.34 8.02 1.29
CA TRP A 125 -15.05 9.02 0.48
C TRP A 125 -15.26 10.34 1.22
N ASN A 126 -15.70 10.29 2.47
CA ASN A 126 -15.93 11.49 3.28
C ASN A 126 -14.63 12.21 3.67
N ALA A 127 -13.48 11.54 3.55
CA ALA A 127 -12.16 12.14 3.74
C ALA A 127 -11.61 12.84 2.48
N LEU A 128 -12.32 12.79 1.35
CA LEU A 128 -11.90 13.46 0.11
C LEU A 128 -12.14 14.97 0.19
N PRO A 129 -11.30 15.78 -0.48
CA PRO A 129 -11.59 17.18 -0.72
C PRO A 129 -12.93 17.35 -1.45
N PRO A 130 -13.73 18.36 -1.09
CA PRO A 130 -15.07 18.57 -1.68
C PRO A 130 -15.04 18.86 -3.18
N GLU A 131 -13.90 19.26 -3.72
CA GLU A 131 -13.69 19.52 -5.15
C GLU A 131 -13.77 18.26 -6.02
N LEU A 132 -13.47 17.09 -5.45
CA LEU A 132 -13.43 15.82 -6.16
C LEU A 132 -14.73 15.02 -6.06
N VAL A 133 -15.68 15.49 -5.24
CA VAL A 133 -16.96 14.82 -5.02
C VAL A 133 -17.97 15.32 -6.06
N PRO A 134 -18.48 14.45 -6.96
CA PRO A 134 -19.49 14.85 -7.94
C PRO A 134 -20.79 15.25 -7.21
N ARG A 135 -21.32 16.43 -7.57
CA ARG A 135 -22.58 16.98 -7.06
C ARG A 135 -23.78 16.35 -7.75
#